data_AF-A0A8J8PH52-F1
#
_entry.id   AF-A0A8J8PH52-F1
#
_cell.length_a   1.000
_cell.length_b   1.000
_cell.length_c   1.000
_cell.angle_alpha   90.00
_cell.angle_beta   90.00
_cell.angle_gamma   90.00
#
_symmetry.space_group_name_H-M   'P 1'
#
loop_
_entity.id
_entity.type
_entity.pdbx_description
1 polymer ?
#
loop_
_entity_poly.entity_id
_entity_poly.type
_entity_poly.pdbx_seq_one_letter_code
_entity_poly.pdbx_strand_id
1 'polypeptide(L)'
;MLQQPKDSFSIKDSIKIFKLKIPSNTDIIVFGKGQELPAYTLKNALVSIKGNYIEISNIYDFLFLESPYTDISRILGFLGDENELHDLVSGMQALGIGGVIYFCGRTNYKPSTSIIELRVLDIKLCEINVSLSLLNTISEDKNKREISLIQQINDLSDLENWIKTKSREFDLNLHLILSPIMSPAKSFLERIGHNVSTYF
;
A
#
# COMPACT_ATOMS: atom_id res chain seq x y z
N MET A 1 -37.83 -3.67 4.76
CA MET A 1 -36.76 -4.07 5.70
C MET A 1 -35.87 -5.08 4.99
N LEU A 2 -34.78 -4.62 4.40
CA LEU A 2 -33.77 -5.50 3.81
C LEU A 2 -32.92 -6.06 4.95
N GLN A 3 -33.19 -7.31 5.34
CA GLN A 3 -32.34 -8.04 6.27
C GLN A 3 -30.99 -8.29 5.57
N GLN A 4 -29.92 -7.69 6.08
CA GLN A 4 -28.56 -8.06 5.69
C GLN A 4 -28.30 -9.53 6.13
N PRO A 5 -27.63 -10.34 5.31
CA PRO A 5 -27.38 -11.75 5.65
C PRO A 5 -26.53 -11.87 6.91
N LYS A 6 -26.81 -12.91 7.69
CA LYS A 6 -26.28 -13.22 9.02
C LYS A 6 -24.84 -13.75 9.05
N ASP A 7 -24.04 -13.47 8.02
CA ASP A 7 -22.59 -13.69 8.03
C ASP A 7 -21.92 -12.31 8.11
N SER A 8 -21.80 -11.79 9.33
CA SER A 8 -21.18 -10.48 9.55
C SER A 8 -19.70 -10.57 9.22
N PHE A 9 -19.33 -10.09 8.03
CA PHE A 9 -17.94 -9.81 7.69
C PHE A 9 -17.36 -8.82 8.71
N SER A 10 -16.60 -9.32 9.68
CA SER A 10 -15.84 -8.45 10.57
C SER A 10 -14.61 -7.95 9.83
N ILE A 11 -14.53 -6.63 9.64
CA ILE A 11 -13.37 -5.97 9.03
C ILE A 11 -12.13 -6.23 9.89
N LYS A 12 -12.30 -6.29 11.22
CA LYS A 12 -11.23 -6.55 12.17
C LYS A 12 -10.57 -7.91 11.92
N ASP A 13 -11.36 -8.96 11.66
CA ASP A 13 -10.84 -10.31 11.40
C ASP A 13 -10.09 -10.43 10.06
N SER A 14 -10.31 -9.46 9.16
CA SER A 14 -9.58 -9.36 7.89
C SER A 14 -8.26 -8.60 8.03
N ILE A 15 -8.02 -7.92 9.16
CA ILE A 15 -6.78 -7.21 9.43
C ILE A 15 -5.77 -8.15 10.08
N LYS A 16 -4.59 -8.27 9.46
CA LYS A 16 -3.48 -9.10 9.89
C LYS A 16 -2.20 -8.27 9.83
N ILE A 17 -1.56 -8.09 10.98
CA ILE A 17 -0.26 -7.41 11.09
C ILE A 17 0.84 -8.46 10.99
N PHE A 18 1.80 -8.23 10.11
CA PHE A 18 2.95 -9.09 9.91
C PHE A 18 4.22 -8.25 9.74
N LYS A 19 5.38 -8.89 9.88
CA LYS A 19 6.65 -8.21 9.68
C LYS A 19 6.96 -8.13 8.19
N LEU A 20 7.20 -6.91 7.71
CA LEU A 20 7.65 -6.67 6.35
C LEU A 20 9.17 -6.45 6.35
N LYS A 21 9.80 -6.71 5.21
CA LYS A 21 11.21 -6.44 4.97
C LYS A 21 11.29 -5.17 4.15
N ILE A 22 11.83 -4.12 4.74
CA ILE A 22 12.13 -2.86 4.07
C ILE A 22 13.66 -2.85 3.88
N PRO A 23 14.18 -3.03 2.65
CA PRO A 23 15.62 -2.97 2.42
C PRO A 23 16.18 -1.60 2.82
N SER A 24 17.26 -1.59 3.60
CA SER A 24 17.87 -0.35 4.11
C SER A 24 18.48 0.54 3.03
N ASN A 25 18.79 -0.03 1.86
CA ASN A 25 19.33 0.64 0.69
C ASN A 25 18.30 0.73 -0.43
N THR A 26 17.05 1.04 -0.11
CA THR A 26 16.01 1.31 -1.11
C THR A 26 16.20 2.73 -1.63
N ASP A 27 16.40 2.89 -2.93
CA ASP A 27 16.58 4.19 -3.58
C ASP A 27 15.21 4.87 -3.80
N ILE A 28 14.23 4.08 -4.27
CA ILE A 28 12.89 4.55 -4.61
C ILE A 28 11.81 3.52 -4.27
N ILE A 29 10.63 4.02 -3.92
CA ILE A 29 9.41 3.21 -3.80
C ILE A 29 8.61 3.33 -5.10
N VAL A 30 8.29 2.20 -5.72
CA VAL A 30 7.48 2.16 -6.95
C VAL A 30 6.12 1.57 -6.63
N PHE A 31 5.05 2.16 -7.14
CA PHE A 31 3.69 1.65 -6.92
C PHE A 31 2.84 1.56 -8.19
N GLY A 32 2.01 0.53 -8.22
CA GLY A 32 1.01 0.29 -9.26
C GLY A 32 -0.36 0.85 -8.90
N LYS A 33 -1.31 0.73 -9.83
CA LYS A 33 -2.67 1.22 -9.60
C LYS A 33 -3.34 0.52 -8.42
N GLY A 34 -3.94 1.29 -7.52
CA GLY A 34 -4.60 0.75 -6.32
C GLY A 34 -3.62 0.39 -5.19
N GLN A 35 -2.32 0.62 -5.35
CA GLN A 35 -1.29 0.41 -4.32
C GLN A 35 -0.69 1.72 -3.82
N GLU A 36 -1.40 2.83 -4.00
CA GLU A 36 -1.01 4.15 -3.51
C GLU A 36 -0.96 4.15 -1.98
N LEU A 37 -1.95 3.54 -1.32
CA LEU A 37 -2.04 3.52 0.14
C LEU A 37 -0.77 2.99 0.84
N PRO A 38 -0.25 1.78 0.53
CA PRO A 38 0.97 1.30 1.16
C PRO A 38 2.20 2.14 0.81
N ALA A 39 2.32 2.61 -0.43
CA ALA A 39 3.47 3.41 -0.87
C ALA A 39 3.55 4.77 -0.15
N TYR A 40 2.45 5.51 -0.12
CA TYR A 40 2.37 6.79 0.58
C TYR A 40 2.46 6.63 2.10
N THR A 41 1.91 5.53 2.66
CA THR A 41 2.05 5.22 4.09
C THR A 41 3.52 5.04 4.44
N LEU A 42 4.28 4.25 3.67
CA LEU A 42 5.70 4.04 3.90
C LEU A 42 6.49 5.35 3.83
N LYS A 43 6.32 6.12 2.74
CA LYS A 43 7.01 7.41 2.57
C LYS A 43 6.74 8.35 3.75
N ASN A 44 5.47 8.53 4.10
CA ASN A 44 5.09 9.44 5.18
C ASN A 44 5.61 8.95 6.54
N ALA A 45 5.63 7.65 6.77
CA ALA A 45 6.17 7.05 7.99
C ALA A 45 7.69 7.23 8.08
N LEU A 46 8.43 6.97 7.00
CA LEU A 46 9.88 7.19 6.97
C LEU A 46 10.24 8.65 7.25
N VAL A 47 9.52 9.60 6.64
CA VAL A 47 9.74 11.04 6.88
C VAL A 47 9.35 11.42 8.31
N SER A 48 8.17 11.01 8.77
CA SER A 48 7.60 11.51 10.05
C SER A 48 8.14 10.82 11.29
N ILE A 49 8.58 9.56 11.16
CA ILE A 49 9.08 8.73 12.27
C ILE A 49 10.60 8.67 12.25
N LYS A 50 11.22 8.47 11.08
CA LYS A 50 12.68 8.30 10.96
C LYS A 50 13.40 9.56 10.49
N GLY A 51 12.70 10.59 10.03
CA GLY A 51 13.33 11.77 9.42
C GLY A 51 14.00 11.48 8.07
N ASN A 52 13.73 10.31 7.48
CA ASN A 52 14.37 9.87 6.25
C ASN A 52 13.45 10.19 5.07
N TYR A 53 13.99 10.90 4.08
CA TYR A 53 13.30 11.14 2.82
C TYR A 53 13.54 9.97 1.86
N ILE A 54 12.50 9.56 1.15
CA ILE A 54 12.57 8.60 0.06
C ILE A 54 11.63 9.04 -1.05
N GLU A 55 12.06 8.86 -2.29
CA GLU A 55 11.26 9.14 -3.46
C GLU A 55 10.19 8.05 -3.64
N ILE A 56 9.03 8.45 -4.18
CA ILE A 56 8.00 7.52 -4.63
C ILE A 56 7.66 7.86 -6.07
N SER A 57 7.42 6.85 -6.88
CA SER A 57 6.95 7.03 -8.26
C SER A 57 5.90 5.98 -8.62
N ASN A 58 4.97 6.35 -9.51
CA ASN A 58 4.09 5.33 -10.07
C ASN A 58 4.88 4.49 -11.09
N ILE A 59 4.41 3.28 -11.36
CA ILE A 59 5.12 2.31 -12.20
C ILE A 59 5.49 2.86 -13.59
N TYR A 60 4.62 3.63 -14.23
CA TYR A 60 4.84 4.10 -15.59
C TYR A 60 5.83 5.27 -15.63
N ASP A 61 5.73 6.20 -14.68
CA ASP A 61 6.73 7.26 -14.54
C ASP A 61 8.11 6.67 -14.23
N PHE A 62 8.18 5.68 -13.33
CA PHE A 62 9.42 4.96 -13.03
C PHE A 62 10.02 4.29 -14.28
N LEU A 63 9.23 3.51 -15.02
CA LEU A 63 9.70 2.73 -16.16
C LEU A 63 10.10 3.62 -17.35
N PHE A 64 9.37 4.70 -17.61
CA PHE A 64 9.55 5.48 -18.83
C PHE A 64 10.29 6.80 -18.64
N LEU A 65 10.27 7.39 -17.45
CA LEU A 65 10.78 8.74 -17.19
C LEU A 65 11.94 8.77 -16.19
N GLU A 66 12.06 7.81 -15.29
CA GLU A 66 13.09 7.84 -14.24
C GLU A 66 14.19 6.81 -14.46
N SER A 67 13.85 5.52 -14.48
CA SER A 67 14.83 4.43 -14.54
C SER A 67 15.76 4.46 -15.76
N PRO A 68 15.37 4.95 -16.95
CA PRO A 68 16.31 5.07 -18.07
C PRO A 68 17.35 6.18 -17.91
N TYR A 69 17.15 7.11 -16.97
CA TYR A 69 17.93 8.35 -16.85
C TYR A 69 18.60 8.52 -15.48
N THR A 70 18.42 7.57 -14.56
CA THR A 70 18.95 7.65 -13.20
C THR A 70 19.60 6.33 -12.79
N ASP A 71 20.67 6.41 -12.00
CA ASP A 71 21.40 5.24 -11.48
C ASP A 71 20.65 4.64 -10.27
N ILE A 72 19.49 4.05 -10.52
CA ILE A 72 18.69 3.35 -9.50
C ILE A 72 19.20 1.92 -9.37
N SER A 73 19.60 1.54 -8.17
CA SER A 73 20.17 0.21 -7.90
C SER A 73 19.17 -0.73 -7.25
N ARG A 74 18.27 -0.19 -6.41
CA ARG A 74 17.33 -1.00 -5.64
C ARG A 74 15.99 -0.31 -5.41
N ILE A 75 14.92 -1.04 -5.69
CA ILE A 75 13.55 -0.55 -5.45
C ILE A 75 12.79 -1.34 -4.39
N LEU A 76 11.76 -0.72 -3.86
CA LEU A 76 10.68 -1.37 -3.11
C LEU A 76 9.36 -1.16 -3.86
N GLY A 77 8.81 -2.24 -4.42
CA GLY A 77 7.60 -2.21 -5.23
C GLY A 77 6.34 -2.59 -4.44
N PHE A 78 5.23 -1.89 -4.68
CA PHE A 78 3.88 -2.29 -4.26
C PHE A 78 2.97 -2.41 -5.47
N LEU A 79 2.56 -3.62 -5.82
CA LEU A 79 1.78 -3.90 -7.04
C LEU A 79 0.54 -4.73 -6.74
N GLY A 80 -0.49 -4.60 -7.57
CA GLY A 80 -1.73 -5.38 -7.46
C GLY A 80 -2.29 -5.87 -8.80
N ASP A 81 -1.71 -5.44 -9.92
CA ASP A 81 -2.06 -5.91 -11.26
C ASP A 81 -0.92 -6.77 -11.83
N GLU A 82 -1.26 -7.94 -12.38
CA GLU A 82 -0.28 -8.89 -12.89
C GLU A 82 0.47 -8.36 -14.12
N ASN A 83 -0.17 -7.54 -14.98
CA ASN A 83 0.52 -6.92 -16.12
C ASN A 83 1.53 -5.88 -15.64
N GLU A 84 1.15 -5.03 -14.67
CA GLU A 84 2.09 -4.11 -14.03
C GLU A 84 3.27 -4.85 -13.39
N LEU A 85 3.03 -6.02 -12.78
CA LEU A 85 4.10 -6.88 -12.25
C LEU A 85 5.05 -7.35 -13.36
N HIS A 86 4.49 -7.81 -14.48
CA HIS A 86 5.28 -8.23 -15.63
C HIS A 86 6.14 -7.09 -16.19
N ASP A 87 5.55 -5.91 -16.36
CA ASP A 87 6.23 -4.72 -16.90
C ASP A 87 7.35 -4.26 -15.97
N LEU A 88 7.08 -4.13 -14.67
CA LEU A 88 8.09 -3.69 -13.69
C LEU A 88 9.25 -4.66 -13.63
N VAL A 89 8.97 -5.96 -13.50
CA VAL A 89 10.05 -6.95 -13.36
C VAL A 89 10.87 -7.04 -14.65
N SER A 90 10.23 -6.99 -15.81
CA SER A 90 10.96 -6.99 -17.09
C SER A 90 11.89 -5.79 -17.22
N GLY A 91 11.41 -4.58 -16.84
CA GLY A 91 12.22 -3.37 -16.81
C GLY A 91 13.39 -3.46 -15.83
N MET A 92 13.13 -3.90 -14.60
CA MET A 92 14.17 -4.11 -13.59
C MET A 92 15.25 -5.09 -14.06
N GLN A 93 14.86 -6.19 -14.69
CA GLN A 93 15.79 -7.20 -15.18
C GLN A 93 16.65 -6.69 -16.33
N ALA A 94 16.06 -5.95 -17.26
CA ALA A 94 16.79 -5.35 -18.38
C ALA A 94 17.85 -4.35 -17.89
N LEU A 95 17.55 -3.61 -16.81
CA LEU A 95 18.42 -2.60 -16.23
C LEU A 95 19.32 -3.12 -15.10
N GLY A 96 19.21 -4.39 -14.72
CA GLY A 96 19.98 -4.97 -13.60
C GLY A 96 19.60 -4.43 -12.22
N ILE A 97 18.39 -3.87 -12.08
CA ILE A 97 17.88 -3.27 -10.84
C ILE A 97 17.40 -4.38 -9.90
N GLY A 98 17.87 -4.36 -8.66
CA GLY A 98 17.42 -5.28 -7.61
C GLY A 98 16.22 -4.73 -6.84
N GLY A 99 15.62 -5.54 -5.97
CA GLY A 99 14.55 -5.01 -5.11
C GLY A 99 13.70 -6.05 -4.43
N VAL A 100 12.74 -5.56 -3.67
CA VAL A 100 11.65 -6.36 -3.10
C VAL A 100 10.34 -5.84 -3.69
N ILE A 101 9.48 -6.73 -4.17
CA ILE A 101 8.15 -6.38 -4.67
C ILE A 101 7.11 -7.08 -3.79
N TYR A 102 6.23 -6.30 -3.17
CA TYR A 102 5.03 -6.80 -2.52
C TYR A 102 3.87 -6.78 -3.51
N PHE A 103 3.37 -7.95 -3.85
CA PHE A 103 2.27 -8.13 -4.80
C PHE A 103 0.99 -8.53 -4.06
N CYS A 104 -0.01 -7.66 -4.07
CA CYS A 104 -1.32 -7.90 -3.49
C CYS A 104 -2.22 -8.62 -4.50
N GLY A 105 -2.31 -9.95 -4.38
CA GLY A 105 -3.12 -10.78 -5.26
C GLY A 105 -2.58 -12.19 -5.40
N ARG A 106 -3.11 -12.92 -6.38
CA ARG A 106 -2.61 -14.23 -6.80
C ARG A 106 -1.84 -14.07 -8.09
N THR A 107 -0.66 -14.67 -8.15
CA THR A 107 0.13 -14.76 -9.37
C THR A 107 0.99 -16.01 -9.30
N ASN A 108 1.25 -16.61 -10.46
CA ASN A 108 2.23 -17.69 -10.60
C ASN A 108 3.58 -17.17 -11.13
N TYR A 109 3.69 -15.86 -11.34
CA TYR A 109 4.88 -15.24 -11.87
C TYR A 109 6.07 -15.42 -10.92
N LYS A 110 7.24 -15.66 -11.52
CA LYS A 110 8.51 -15.79 -10.80
C LYS A 110 9.57 -14.98 -11.55
N PRO A 111 10.23 -14.02 -10.88
CA PRO A 111 11.38 -13.35 -11.46
C PRO A 111 12.44 -14.38 -11.86
N SER A 112 13.03 -14.23 -13.05
CA SER A 112 14.11 -15.11 -13.53
C SER A 112 15.46 -14.87 -12.83
N THR A 113 15.57 -13.77 -12.08
CA THR A 113 16.81 -13.32 -11.42
C THR A 113 16.66 -13.27 -9.91
N SER A 114 17.69 -13.69 -9.16
CA SER A 114 17.68 -13.68 -7.69
C SER A 114 17.79 -12.30 -7.04
N ILE A 115 18.15 -11.26 -7.80
CA ILE A 115 18.23 -9.87 -7.30
C ILE A 115 16.85 -9.24 -7.04
N ILE A 116 15.78 -9.87 -7.55
CA ILE A 116 14.39 -9.42 -7.39
C ILE A 116 13.66 -10.41 -6.50
N GLU A 117 13.22 -9.94 -5.34
CA GLU A 117 12.48 -10.72 -4.36
C GLU A 117 10.98 -10.42 -4.48
N LEU A 118 10.22 -11.34 -5.09
CA LEU A 118 8.76 -11.22 -5.16
C LEU A 118 8.08 -11.83 -3.94
N ARG A 119 7.27 -11.03 -3.25
CA ARG A 119 6.47 -11.40 -2.07
C ARG A 119 4.99 -11.30 -2.42
N VAL A 120 4.38 -12.44 -2.73
CA VAL A 120 2.96 -12.55 -3.07
C VAL A 120 2.12 -12.60 -1.79
N LEU A 121 1.12 -11.74 -1.71
CA LEU A 121 0.21 -11.57 -0.57
C LEU A 121 -1.24 -11.77 -1.03
N ASP A 122 -1.74 -12.99 -0.91
CA ASP A 122 -3.15 -13.34 -1.16
C ASP A 122 -3.97 -13.21 0.13
N ILE A 123 -4.23 -11.97 0.54
CA ILE A 123 -4.98 -11.66 1.75
C ILE A 123 -6.08 -10.62 1.45
N LYS A 124 -7.22 -10.73 2.15
CA LYS A 124 -8.27 -9.70 2.09
C LYS A 124 -7.73 -8.37 2.59
N LEU A 125 -8.20 -7.26 2.01
CA LEU A 125 -7.76 -5.90 2.37
C LEU A 125 -6.23 -5.77 2.36
N CYS A 126 -5.57 -6.36 1.35
CA CYS A 126 -4.11 -6.47 1.30
C CYS A 126 -3.42 -5.11 1.44
N GLU A 127 -3.94 -4.09 0.76
CA GLU A 127 -3.39 -2.74 0.77
C GLU A 127 -3.38 -2.14 2.19
N ILE A 128 -4.46 -2.35 2.94
CA ILE A 128 -4.60 -1.91 4.34
C ILE A 128 -3.65 -2.71 5.22
N ASN A 129 -3.62 -4.03 5.06
CA ASN A 129 -2.77 -4.93 5.83
C ASN A 129 -1.28 -4.64 5.65
N VAL A 130 -0.84 -4.41 4.42
CA VAL A 130 0.52 -4.00 4.09
C VAL A 130 0.81 -2.64 4.73
N SER A 131 -0.09 -1.66 4.60
CA SER A 131 0.10 -0.32 5.18
C SER A 131 0.28 -0.36 6.70
N LEU A 132 -0.59 -1.08 7.42
CA LEU A 132 -0.47 -1.22 8.88
C LEU A 132 0.78 -2.01 9.27
N SER A 133 1.13 -3.05 8.50
CA SER A 133 2.34 -3.84 8.70
C SER A 133 3.62 -3.02 8.48
N LEU A 134 3.62 -2.09 7.51
CA LEU A 134 4.73 -1.17 7.27
C LEU A 134 4.91 -0.22 8.44
N LEU A 135 3.83 0.39 8.94
CA LEU A 135 3.86 1.26 10.10
C LEU A 135 4.38 0.55 11.35
N ASN A 136 3.93 -0.68 11.57
CA ASN A 136 4.41 -1.52 12.67
C ASN A 136 5.91 -1.86 12.52
N THR A 137 6.36 -2.16 11.29
CA THR A 137 7.77 -2.49 10.98
C THR A 137 8.69 -1.28 11.16
N ILE A 138 8.24 -0.07 10.82
CA ILE A 138 9.07 1.14 10.94
C ILE A 138 9.17 1.59 12.40
N SER A 139 8.16 1.31 13.22
CA SER A 139 8.07 1.81 14.60
C SER A 139 8.87 0.97 15.63
N GLU A 140 9.98 0.36 15.18
CA GLU A 140 10.76 -0.60 15.99
C GLU A 140 11.65 0.05 17.07
N ASP A 141 11.91 1.36 17.03
CA ASP A 141 12.82 2.05 17.97
C ASP A 141 12.13 2.39 19.30
N LYS A 142 10.80 2.21 19.38
CA LYS A 142 9.99 2.26 20.60
C LYS A 142 10.18 3.53 21.43
N ASN A 143 10.38 4.69 20.79
CA ASN A 143 10.15 5.95 21.48
C ASN A 143 8.66 6.11 21.85
N LYS A 144 8.31 7.06 22.72
CA LYS A 144 6.93 7.23 23.22
C LYS A 144 5.89 7.33 22.10
N ARG A 145 6.24 7.99 20.98
CA ARG A 145 5.35 8.15 19.82
C ARG A 145 5.17 6.82 19.09
N GLU A 146 6.25 6.11 18.83
CA GLU A 146 6.24 4.78 18.18
C GLU A 146 5.48 3.74 19.02
N ILE A 147 5.66 3.74 20.35
CA ILE A 147 4.91 2.87 21.26
C ILE A 147 3.41 3.16 21.16
N SER A 148 3.01 4.42 21.22
CA SER A 148 1.61 4.81 21.13
C SER A 148 0.99 4.41 19.79
N LEU A 149 1.74 4.55 18.70
CA LEU A 149 1.31 4.15 17.37
C LEU A 149 1.13 2.62 17.27
N ILE A 150 2.07 1.84 17.79
CA ILE A 150 1.95 0.37 17.84
C ILE A 150 0.74 -0.05 18.68
N GLN A 151 0.49 0.62 19.81
CA GLN A 151 -0.69 0.34 20.64
C GLN A 151 -1.99 0.58 19.86
N GLN A 152 -2.10 1.68 19.11
CA GLN A 152 -3.26 1.98 18.27
C GLN A 152 -3.43 0.99 17.12
N ILE A 153 -2.35 0.54 16.49
CA ILE A 153 -2.43 -0.46 15.42
C ILE A 153 -2.92 -1.82 15.95
N ASN A 154 -2.54 -2.17 17.17
CA ASN A 154 -2.93 -3.44 17.79
C ASN A 154 -4.33 -3.41 18.42
N ASP A 155 -4.83 -2.24 18.82
CA ASP A 155 -6.17 -2.08 19.36
C ASP A 155 -7.15 -1.52 18.31
N LEU A 156 -7.78 -2.42 17.57
CA LEU A 156 -8.82 -2.11 16.58
C LEU A 156 -10.23 -2.42 17.12
N SER A 157 -10.41 -2.36 18.44
CA SER A 157 -11.69 -2.72 19.07
C SER A 157 -12.85 -1.78 18.70
N ASP A 158 -12.56 -0.52 18.42
CA ASP A 158 -13.52 0.52 18.08
C ASP A 158 -13.78 0.64 16.56
N LEU A 159 -12.96 0.01 15.71
CA LEU A 159 -12.98 0.17 14.26
C LEU A 159 -14.36 -0.08 13.65
N GLU A 160 -15.04 -1.17 14.02
CA GLU A 160 -16.37 -1.47 13.47
C GLU A 160 -17.42 -0.43 13.84
N ASN A 161 -17.40 0.04 15.08
CA ASN A 161 -18.33 1.06 15.55
C ASN A 161 -18.05 2.39 14.86
N TRP A 162 -16.77 2.74 14.69
CA TRP A 162 -16.34 3.92 13.97
C TRP A 162 -16.80 3.87 12.51
N ILE A 163 -16.57 2.76 11.79
CA ILE A 163 -17.00 2.59 10.39
C ILE A 163 -18.53 2.67 10.28
N LYS A 164 -19.29 2.00 11.16
CA LYS A 164 -20.76 2.06 11.16
C LYS A 164 -21.30 3.46 11.43
N THR A 165 -20.60 4.24 12.24
CA THR A 165 -20.99 5.63 12.53
C THR A 165 -20.69 6.50 11.32
N LYS A 166 -19.47 6.40 10.77
CA LYS A 166 -19.05 7.19 9.61
C LYS A 166 -19.81 6.86 8.35
N SER A 167 -20.12 5.59 8.08
CA SER A 167 -20.89 5.22 6.89
C SER A 167 -22.32 5.77 6.87
N ARG A 168 -22.86 6.20 8.03
CA ARG A 168 -24.16 6.90 8.10
C ARG A 168 -24.05 8.40 7.79
N GLU A 169 -22.85 8.97 7.88
CA GLU A 169 -22.59 10.38 7.56
C GLU A 169 -22.39 10.60 6.05
N PHE A 170 -22.10 9.54 5.29
CA PHE A 170 -21.81 9.62 3.85
C PHE A 170 -22.89 8.93 3.02
N ASP A 171 -23.47 9.66 2.06
CA ASP A 171 -24.24 9.05 0.99
C ASP A 171 -23.29 8.64 -0.14
N LEU A 172 -23.03 7.34 -0.25
CA LEU A 172 -22.14 6.74 -1.25
C LEU A 172 -22.68 6.82 -2.69
N ASN A 173 -23.93 7.25 -2.87
CA ASN A 173 -24.51 7.50 -4.19
C ASN A 173 -24.14 8.88 -4.75
N LEU A 174 -23.62 9.76 -3.90
CA LEU A 174 -23.16 11.08 -4.32
C LEU A 174 -21.73 11.01 -4.88
N HIS A 175 -21.39 12.01 -5.68
CA HIS A 175 -20.02 12.20 -6.14
C HIS A 175 -19.10 12.50 -4.95
N LEU A 176 -18.05 11.69 -4.77
CA LEU A 176 -17.12 11.81 -3.65
C LEU A 176 -15.93 12.69 -4.05
N ILE A 177 -15.65 13.73 -3.26
CA ILE A 177 -14.46 14.56 -3.42
C ILE A 177 -13.48 14.21 -2.31
N LEU A 178 -12.35 13.62 -2.68
CA LEU A 178 -11.29 13.26 -1.74
C LEU A 178 -10.39 14.46 -1.45
N SER A 179 -10.18 14.69 -0.16
CA SER A 179 -9.11 15.59 0.28
C SER A 179 -7.75 15.07 -0.17
N PRO A 180 -6.71 15.94 -0.28
CA PRO A 180 -5.37 15.52 -0.68
C PRO A 180 -4.82 14.35 0.15
N ILE A 181 -5.11 14.32 1.45
CA ILE A 181 -4.68 13.26 2.37
C ILE A 181 -5.38 11.93 2.06
N MET A 182 -6.60 11.97 1.56
CA MET A 182 -7.37 10.79 1.18
C MET A 182 -7.17 10.39 -0.29
N SER A 183 -6.43 11.17 -1.08
CA SER A 183 -6.17 10.87 -2.50
C SER A 183 -5.62 9.45 -2.76
N PRO A 184 -4.81 8.82 -1.86
CA PRO A 184 -4.39 7.43 -2.07
C PRO A 184 -5.53 6.41 -2.06
N ALA A 185 -6.74 6.78 -1.60
CA ALA A 185 -7.91 5.91 -1.63
C ALA A 185 -8.68 5.98 -2.96
N LYS A 186 -8.35 6.91 -3.88
CA LYS A 186 -9.11 7.16 -5.12
C LYS A 186 -9.28 5.89 -5.95
N SER A 187 -8.17 5.27 -6.36
CA SER A 187 -8.17 4.08 -7.22
C SER A 187 -8.94 2.92 -6.59
N PHE A 188 -8.87 2.78 -5.27
CA PHE A 188 -9.65 1.78 -4.54
C PHE A 188 -11.16 2.04 -4.62
N LEU A 189 -11.60 3.29 -4.40
CA LEU A 189 -13.01 3.67 -4.42
C LEU A 189 -13.61 3.59 -5.83
N GLU A 190 -12.85 3.98 -6.85
CA GLU A 190 -13.25 3.83 -8.25
C GLU A 190 -13.43 2.34 -8.62
N ARG A 191 -12.53 1.46 -8.16
CA ARG A 191 -12.59 0.01 -8.40
C ARG A 191 -13.84 -0.64 -7.82
N ILE A 192 -14.36 -0.13 -6.70
CA ILE A 192 -15.61 -0.62 -6.09
C ILE A 192 -16.87 0.10 -6.65
N GLY A 193 -16.71 0.94 -7.68
CA GLY A 193 -17.81 1.50 -8.45
C GLY A 193 -18.29 2.88 -7.99
N HIS A 194 -17.56 3.57 -7.12
CA HIS A 194 -17.91 4.94 -6.74
C HIS A 194 -17.36 5.97 -7.72
N ASN A 195 -18.13 7.02 -7.96
CA ASN A 195 -17.68 8.18 -8.74
C ASN A 195 -16.90 9.12 -7.82
N VAL A 196 -15.58 9.21 -8.03
CA VAL A 196 -14.66 9.89 -7.13
C VAL A 196 -13.78 10.89 -7.90
N SER A 197 -13.55 12.05 -7.30
CA SER A 197 -12.57 13.02 -7.77
C SER A 197 -11.66 13.45 -6.64
N THR A 198 -10.47 13.92 -6.98
CA THR A 198 -9.60 14.63 -6.04
C THR A 198 -10.02 16.10 -5.97
N TYR A 199 -9.75 16.76 -4.84
CA TYR A 199 -10.04 18.18 -4.67
C TYR A 199 -9.29 19.12 -5.66
N PHE A 200 -8.33 18.58 -6.40
CA PHE A 200 -7.51 19.26 -7.41
C PHE A 200 -7.65 18.56 -8.76
#